data_AF-A0A9D0DSK5-F1
#
_entry.id   AF-A0A9D0DSK5-F1
#
_cell.length_a   1.000
_cell.length_b   1.000
_cell.length_c   1.000
_cell.angle_alpha   90.00
_cell.angle_beta   90.00
_cell.angle_gamma   90.00
#
_symmetry.space_group_name_H-M   'P 1'
#
loop_
_entity.id
_entity.type
_entity.pdbx_description
1 polymer ?
#
loop_
_entity_poly.entity_id
_entity_poly.type
_entity_poly.pdbx_seq_one_letter_code
_entity_poly.pdbx_strand_id
1 'polypeptide(L)' 'MGKKLIFQSDLFQVIERPLIAMEGTVINKFYMGLGAKDKALEVFQQLKTTCQQFNGNFTLLWHNNRLIDPDEKKLYEEIF' A
#
# COMPACT_ATOMS: atom_id res chain seq x y z
N MET A 1 2.35 -19.10 -14.63
CA MET A 1 1.94 -19.51 -13.28
C MET A 1 3.03 -19.04 -12.31
N GLY A 2 3.00 -17.76 -11.95
CA GLY A 2 4.08 -17.09 -11.22
C GLY A 2 4.02 -17.40 -9.72
N LYS A 3 5.16 -17.78 -9.14
CA LYS A 3 5.28 -18.01 -7.68
C LYS A 3 4.99 -16.70 -6.96
N LYS A 4 4.07 -16.71 -5.99
CA LYS A 4 3.93 -15.59 -5.02
C LYS A 4 5.27 -15.41 -4.32
N LEU A 5 5.81 -14.18 -4.34
CA LEU A 5 7.02 -13.83 -3.58
C LEU A 5 6.71 -13.95 -2.09
N ILE A 6 7.15 -15.08 -1.52
CA ILE A 6 7.16 -15.40 -0.10
C ILE A 6 8.60 -15.75 0.21
N PHE A 7 9.22 -15.00 1.12
CA PHE A 7 10.51 -15.36 1.67
C PHE A 7 10.27 -16.15 2.97
N GLN A 8 11.01 -17.24 3.14
CA GLN A 8 10.98 -18.10 4.32
C GLN A 8 12.39 -18.13 4.91
N SER A 9 12.53 -17.85 6.21
CA SER A 9 13.81 -17.97 6.90
C SER A 9 14.08 -19.42 7.31
N ASP A 10 15.33 -19.89 7.22
CA ASP A 10 15.65 -21.29 7.54
C ASP A 10 15.64 -21.59 9.05
N LEU A 11 15.60 -20.55 9.91
CA LEU A 11 15.64 -20.68 11.37
C LEU A 11 14.24 -20.65 12.03
N PHE A 12 13.27 -19.98 11.39
CA PHE A 12 11.88 -19.87 11.84
C PHE A 12 10.93 -20.01 10.65
N GLN A 13 9.81 -20.73 10.82
CA GLN A 13 8.76 -20.86 9.79
C GLN A 13 7.93 -19.56 9.66
N VAL A 14 8.59 -18.46 9.30
CA VAL A 14 7.99 -17.15 9.08
C VAL A 14 7.75 -16.97 7.59
N ILE A 15 6.59 -16.41 7.26
CA ILE A 15 6.21 -16.00 5.91
C ILE A 15 6.34 -14.47 5.87
N GLU A 16 7.29 -13.99 5.09
CA GLU A 16 7.42 -12.56 4.83
C GLU A 16 6.60 -12.16 3.60
N ARG A 17 5.82 -11.09 3.73
CA ARG A 17 5.13 -10.44 2.62
C ARG A 17 5.69 -9.05 2.46
N PRO A 18 6.10 -8.65 1.24
CA PRO A 18 6.60 -7.30 1.03
C PRO A 18 5.50 -6.29 1.35
N LEU A 19 5.86 -5.17 1.95
CA LEU A 19 5.01 -4.00 2.04
C LEU A 19 5.16 -3.18 0.76
N ILE A 20 4.08 -3.00 -0.02
CA ILE A 20 4.14 -2.30 -1.31
C ILE A 20 4.01 -0.79 -1.12
N ALA A 21 3.11 -0.33 -0.25
CA ALA A 21 2.88 1.08 -0.02
C ALA A 21 2.54 1.38 1.44
N MET A 22 2.87 2.59 1.88
CA MET A 22 2.47 3.16 3.16
C MET A 22 1.84 4.52 2.91
N GLU A 23 0.76 4.85 3.60
CA GLU A 23 0.04 6.12 3.41
C GLU A 23 0.94 7.33 3.64
N GLY A 24 1.81 7.26 4.66
CA GLY A 24 2.76 8.33 5.00
C GLY A 24 3.72 8.67 3.86
N THR A 25 4.17 7.68 3.07
CA THR A 25 5.07 7.92 1.94
C THR A 25 4.40 8.72 0.82
N VAL A 26 3.12 8.46 0.56
CA VAL A 26 2.37 9.11 -0.52
C VAL A 26 1.83 10.48 -0.10
N ILE A 27 1.28 10.55 1.12
CA ILE A 27 0.50 11.71 1.58
C ILE A 27 1.38 12.79 2.22
N ASN A 28 2.36 12.40 3.04
CA ASN A 28 3.08 13.34 3.90
C ASN A 28 4.06 14.21 3.09
N LYS A 29 4.10 15.51 3.42
CA LYS A 29 4.96 16.53 2.79
C LYS A 29 6.46 16.22 2.84
N PHE A 30 6.91 15.38 3.77
CA PHE A 30 8.32 15.00 3.88
C PHE A 30 8.71 13.84 2.94
N TYR A 31 7.74 13.26 2.25
CA TYR A 31 7.94 12.24 1.23
C TYR A 31 7.38 12.74 -0.11
N MET A 32 6.38 12.08 -0.70
CA MET A 32 5.82 12.49 -2.00
C MET A 32 4.93 13.74 -1.90
N GLY A 33 4.38 14.03 -0.72
CA GLY A 33 3.62 15.26 -0.46
C GLY A 33 2.36 15.43 -1.31
N LEU A 34 1.71 14.34 -1.73
CA LEU A 34 0.55 14.40 -2.64
C LEU A 34 -0.76 14.76 -1.91
N GLY A 35 -0.76 14.79 -0.58
CA GLY A 35 -1.98 14.96 0.21
C GLY A 35 -2.95 13.79 0.05
N ALA A 36 -4.17 13.94 0.55
CA ALA A 36 -5.20 12.89 0.55
C ALA A 36 -6.24 13.10 -0.57
N LYS A 37 -5.78 13.40 -1.79
CA LYS A 37 -6.62 13.73 -2.96
C LYS A 37 -6.28 12.81 -4.15
N ASP A 38 -6.82 13.11 -5.32
CA ASP A 38 -6.78 12.32 -6.55
C ASP A 38 -5.38 11.80 -6.93
N LYS A 39 -4.33 12.63 -6.79
CA LYS A 39 -2.95 12.21 -7.10
C LYS A 39 -2.45 11.08 -6.21
N ALA A 40 -2.85 11.06 -4.94
CA ALA A 40 -2.50 9.97 -4.04
C ALA A 40 -3.27 8.69 -4.42
N LEU A 41 -4.55 8.82 -4.75
CA LEU A 41 -5.36 7.70 -5.24
C LEU A 41 -4.76 7.08 -6.51
N GLU A 42 -4.34 7.91 -7.47
CA GLU A 42 -3.69 7.46 -8.70
C GLU A 42 -2.46 6.58 -8.40
N VAL A 43 -1.59 7.02 -7.48
CA VAL A 43 -0.41 6.25 -7.07
C VAL A 43 -0.79 4.90 -6.46
N PHE A 44 -1.76 4.87 -5.54
CA PHE A 44 -2.19 3.61 -4.92
C PHE A 44 -2.83 2.66 -5.93
N GLN A 45 -3.70 3.18 -6.81
CA GLN A 45 -4.35 2.37 -7.85
C GLN A 45 -3.35 1.86 -8.89
N GLN A 46 -2.35 2.65 -9.25
CA GLN A 46 -1.28 2.22 -10.14
C GLN A 46 -0.50 1.06 -9.51
N LEU A 47 -0.03 1.20 -8.27
CA LEU A 47 0.68 0.14 -7.55
C LEU A 47 -0.19 -1.12 -7.41
N LYS A 48 -1.47 -0.96 -7.05
CA LYS A 48 -2.44 -2.06 -6.94
C LYS A 48 -2.59 -2.82 -8.26
N THR A 49 -2.81 -2.08 -9.35
CA THR A 49 -2.99 -2.64 -10.69
C THR A 49 -1.73 -3.35 -11.16
N THR A 50 -0.55 -2.75 -10.96
CA THR A 50 0.73 -3.38 -11.32
C THR A 50 0.95 -4.68 -10.55
N CYS A 51 0.71 -4.72 -9.24
CA CYS A 51 0.80 -5.96 -8.47
C CYS A 51 -0.13 -7.05 -9.04
N GLN A 52 -1.37 -6.69 -9.36
CA GLN A 52 -2.37 -7.63 -9.91
C GLN A 52 -1.98 -8.17 -11.30
N GLN A 53 -1.40 -7.34 -12.17
CA GLN A 53 -0.92 -7.73 -13.50
C GLN A 53 0.09 -8.90 -13.45
N PHE A 54 0.90 -8.98 -12.38
CA PHE A 54 1.87 -10.06 -12.17
C PHE A 54 1.39 -11.13 -11.17
N ASN A 55 0.08 -11.22 -10.91
CA ASN A 55 -0.52 -12.12 -9.91
C ASN A 55 0.06 -11.94 -8.49
N GLY A 56 0.60 -10.76 -8.20
CA GLY A 56 1.11 -10.35 -6.89
C GLY A 56 -0.01 -9.86 -5.96
N ASN A 57 0.34 -9.60 -4.69
CA ASN A 57 -0.57 -8.94 -3.76
C ASN A 57 -0.14 -7.48 -3.60
N PHE A 58 -1.11 -6.58 -3.68
CA PHE A 58 -0.94 -5.22 -3.19
C PHE A 58 -1.12 -5.22 -1.66
N THR A 59 -0.08 -4.83 -0.93
CA THR A 59 -0.10 -4.70 0.53
C THR A 59 0.06 -3.23 0.88
N LEU A 60 -0.87 -2.73 1.67
CA LEU A 60 -0.93 -1.34 2.09
C LEU A 60 -0.87 -1.29 3.61
N LEU A 61 0.06 -0.50 4.13
CA LEU A 61 0.08 -0.09 5.53
C LEU A 61 -0.64 1.25 5.63
N TRP A 62 -1.57 1.34 6.58
CA TRP A 62 -2.29 2.56 6.89
C TRP A 62 -2.35 2.73 8.41
N HIS A 63 -1.88 3.86 8.93
CA HIS A 63 -1.95 4.11 10.37
C HIS A 63 -3.38 4.53 10.79
N ASN A 64 -3.95 3.84 11.78
CA ASN A 64 -5.33 4.08 12.24
C ASN A 64 -5.59 5.52 12.70
N ASN A 65 -4.59 6.19 13.29
CA ASN A 65 -4.70 7.58 13.72
C ASN A 65 -4.90 8.57 12.56
N ARG A 66 -4.63 8.16 11.32
CA ARG A 66 -4.83 8.97 10.11
C ARG A 66 -6.30 8.97 9.66
N LEU A 67 -7.07 7.93 10.00
CA LEU A 67 -8.49 7.80 9.61
C LEU A 67 -9.43 8.76 10.34
N ILE A 68 -8.91 9.58 11.27
CA ILE A 68 -9.65 10.70 11.85
C ILE A 68 -9.85 11.84 10.85
N ASP A 69 -8.96 11.96 9.85
CA ASP A 69 -9.10 12.91 8.76
C ASP A 69 -10.10 12.36 7.72
N PRO A 70 -11.21 13.07 7.44
CA PRO A 70 -12.22 12.61 6.49
C PRO A 70 -11.71 12.39 5.07
N ASP A 71 -10.75 13.21 4.60
CA ASP A 71 -10.17 13.05 3.26
C ASP A 71 -9.32 11.78 3.20
N GLU A 72 -8.56 11.49 4.26
CA GLU A 72 -7.77 10.26 4.35
C GLU A 72 -8.63 9.01 4.49
N LYS A 73 -9.72 9.09 5.27
CA LYS A 73 -10.68 8.00 5.37
C LYS A 73 -11.32 7.71 4.01
N LYS A 74 -11.77 8.75 3.30
CA LYS A 74 -12.34 8.61 1.96
C LYS A 74 -11.33 8.01 0.98
N LEU A 75 -10.08 8.47 1.01
CA LEU A 75 -9.01 7.92 0.19
C LEU A 75 -8.78 6.43 0.48
N TYR A 76 -8.74 6.04 1.76
CA TYR A 76 -8.61 4.64 2.16
C TYR A 76 -9.77 3.77 1.64
N GLU A 77 -11.01 4.27 1.75
CA GLU A 77 -12.21 3.61 1.22
C GLU A 77 -12.19 3.48 -0.30
N GLU A 78 -11.66 4.46 -1.04
CA GLU A 78 -11.57 4.40 -2.51
C GLU A 78 -10.45 3.48 -3.04
N ILE A 79 -9.46 3.14 -2.20
CA ILE A 79 -8.41 2.18 -2.56
C ILE A 79 -8.95 0.74 -2.57
N PHE A 80 -9.92 0.40 -1.72
CA PHE A 80 -10.43 -0.96 -1.51
C PHE A 80 -11.84 -1.18 -2.02
#